data_AF-A0A9Q9HN88-F1
#
_entry.id   AF-A0A9Q9HN88-F1
#
_cell.length_a   1.000
_cell.length_b   1.000
_cell.length_c   1.000
_cell.angle_alpha   90.00
_cell.angle_beta   90.00
_cell.angle_gamma   90.00
#
_symmetry.space_group_name_H-M   'P 1'
#
loop_
_entity.id
_entity.type
_entity.pdbx_description
1 polymer ?
#
loop_
_entity_poly.entity_id
_entity_poly.type
_entity_poly.pdbx_seq_one_letter_code
_entity_poly.pdbx_strand_id
1 'polypeptide(L)' 'MKRFFALALLAPSGAFAAGFERPIPQPQTEMAEFWFLAASIALIISLGVVQYLVSRR' A
#
# COMPACT_ATOMS: atom_id res chain seq x y z
N MET A 1 -33.24 -3.41 -43.96
CA MET A 1 -31.96 -4.09 -43.63
C MET A 1 -30.77 -3.14 -43.61
N LYS A 2 -30.51 -2.34 -44.65
CA LYS A 2 -29.34 -1.41 -44.71
C LYS A 2 -29.27 -0.38 -43.56
N ARG A 3 -30.42 0.09 -43.05
CA ARG A 3 -30.50 1.05 -41.94
C ARG A 3 -30.08 0.47 -40.58
N PHE A 4 -30.27 -0.83 -40.37
CA PHE A 4 -29.85 -1.51 -39.14
C PHE A 4 -28.32 -1.66 -39.05
N PHE A 5 -27.66 -1.84 -40.21
CA PHE A 5 -26.20 -1.85 -40.30
C PHE A 5 -25.58 -0.51 -39.88
N ALA A 6 -26.17 0.61 -40.31
CA ALA A 6 -25.68 1.95 -39.94
C ALA A 6 -25.80 2.21 -38.43
N LEU A 7 -26.85 1.70 -37.78
CA LEU A 7 -27.02 1.82 -36.33
C LEU A 7 -26.02 0.97 -35.54
N ALA A 8 -25.60 -0.19 -36.07
CA ALA A 8 -24.60 -1.04 -35.44
C ALA A 8 -23.20 -0.41 -35.38
N LEU A 9 -22.87 0.51 -36.29
CA LEU A 9 -21.61 1.28 -36.29
C LEU A 9 -21.53 2.34 -35.17
N LEU A 10 -22.67 2.71 -34.60
CA LEU A 10 -22.74 3.62 -33.45
C LEU A 10 -22.74 2.86 -32.11
N ALA A 11 -22.71 1.53 -32.14
CA ALA A 11 -22.61 0.73 -30.93
C ALA A 11 -21.26 1.01 -30.25
N PRO A 12 -21.24 1.22 -28.92
CA PRO A 12 -20.00 1.39 -28.19
C PRO A 12 -19.08 0.19 -28.42
N SER A 13 -17.93 0.41 -29.04
CA SER A 13 -16.88 -0.60 -29.11
C SER A 13 -16.17 -0.68 -27.77
N GLY A 14 -15.80 -1.89 -27.34
CA GLY A 14 -14.95 -2.05 -26.16
C GLY A 14 -13.67 -1.22 -26.31
N ALA A 15 -13.35 -0.40 -25.30
CA ALA A 15 -12.09 0.31 -25.28
C ALA A 15 -10.96 -0.71 -25.04
N PHE A 16 -10.01 -0.80 -25.98
CA PHE A 16 -8.75 -1.53 -25.76
C PHE A 16 -7.88 -0.72 -24.80
N ALA A 17 -8.24 -0.73 -23.51
CA ALA A 17 -7.38 -0.17 -22.47
C ALA A 17 -6.22 -1.14 -22.23
N ALA A 18 -5.03 -0.59 -22.00
CA ALA A 18 -3.93 -1.37 -21.46
C ALA A 18 -4.39 -2.04 -20.16
N GLY A 19 -3.97 -3.29 -19.95
CA GLY A 19 -4.22 -3.98 -18.69
C GLY A 19 -3.63 -3.20 -17.52
N PHE A 20 -4.35 -3.14 -16.41
CA PHE A 20 -3.82 -2.55 -15.18
C PHE A 20 -2.65 -3.42 -14.67
N GLU A 21 -1.45 -2.87 -14.71
CA GLU A 21 -0.30 -3.46 -14.01
C GLU A 21 -0.31 -3.03 -12.55
N ARG A 22 -0.30 -4.01 -11.65
CA ARG A 22 -0.18 -3.76 -10.21
C ARG A 22 1.25 -3.33 -9.91
N PRO A 23 1.47 -2.17 -9.26
CA PRO A 23 2.79 -1.83 -8.75
C PRO A 23 3.27 -2.92 -7.79
N ILE A 24 4.44 -3.48 -8.05
CA ILE A 24 5.07 -4.45 -7.15
C ILE A 24 5.69 -3.66 -6.00
N PRO A 25 5.36 -3.97 -4.72
CA PRO A 25 6.02 -3.34 -3.59
C PRO A 25 7.53 -3.53 -3.66
N GLN A 26 8.29 -2.46 -3.44
CA GLN A 26 9.74 -2.57 -3.32
C GLN A 26 10.08 -3.41 -2.08
N PRO A 27 11.13 -4.25 -2.16
CA PRO A 27 11.60 -4.99 -1.00
C PRO A 27 12.01 -4.03 0.13
N GLN A 28 11.84 -4.48 1.37
CA GLN A 28 12.29 -3.73 2.53
C GLN A 28 13.81 -3.53 2.47
N THR A 29 14.28 -2.32 2.78
CA THR A 29 15.72 -2.02 2.76
C THR A 29 16.37 -2.43 4.08
N GLU A 30 17.64 -2.81 4.03
CA GLU A 30 18.44 -3.13 5.23
C GLU A 30 18.42 -1.99 6.26
N MET A 31 18.42 -0.73 5.78
CA MET A 31 18.29 0.45 6.63
C MET A 31 16.93 0.54 7.30
N ALA A 32 15.84 0.22 6.60
CA ALA A 32 14.50 0.22 7.21
C ALA A 32 14.39 -0.84 8.31
N GLU A 33 14.95 -2.04 8.10
CA GLU A 33 15.00 -3.10 9.12
C GLU A 33 15.79 -2.66 10.36
N PHE A 34 16.98 -2.08 10.15
CA PHE A 34 17.83 -1.59 11.24
C PHE A 34 17.11 -0.53 12.09
N TRP A 35 16.51 0.48 11.45
CA TRP A 35 15.82 1.55 12.18
C TRP A 35 14.53 1.06 12.84
N PHE A 36 13.81 0.12 12.24
CA PHE A 36 12.64 -0.49 12.85
C PHE A 36 13.02 -1.22 14.15
N LEU A 37 14.10 -1.99 14.14
CA LEU A 37 14.61 -2.67 15.34
C LEU A 37 15.01 -1.66 16.43
N ALA A 38 15.80 -0.65 16.06
CA ALA A 38 16.25 0.38 17.00
C ALA A 38 15.07 1.13 17.65
N ALA A 39 14.08 1.53 16.84
CA ALA A 39 12.87 2.18 17.34
C ALA A 39 12.04 1.26 18.26
N SER A 40 11.94 -0.02 17.92
CA SER A 40 11.21 -1.01 18.73
C SER A 40 11.84 -1.20 20.11
N ILE A 41 13.18 -1.30 20.17
CA ILE A 41 13.93 -1.37 21.44
C ILE A 41 13.70 -0.11 22.26
N ALA A 42 13.83 1.08 21.64
CA ALA A 42 13.63 2.35 22.31
C ALA A 42 12.21 2.49 22.89
N LEU A 43 11.19 2.01 22.18
CA LEU A 43 9.80 1.99 22.66
C LEU A 43 9.65 1.12 23.92
N ILE A 44 10.17 -0.11 23.90
CA ILE A 44 10.07 -1.02 25.05
C ILE A 44 10.79 -0.43 26.26
N ILE A 45 12.00 0.12 26.08
CA ILE A 45 12.74 0.80 27.15
C ILE A 45 11.91 1.95 27.72
N SER A 46 11.31 2.76 26.85
CA SER A 46 10.49 3.91 27.26
C SER A 46 9.29 3.48 28.10
N LEU A 47 8.59 2.41 27.71
CA LEU A 47 7.48 1.84 28.50
C LEU A 47 7.97 1.35 29.88
N GLY A 48 9.12 0.67 29.93
CA GLY A 48 9.72 0.22 31.19
C GLY A 48 10.10 1.39 32.11
N VAL A 49 10.69 2.45 31.57
CA VAL A 49 11.03 3.66 32.31
C VAL A 49 9.77 4.32 32.87
N VAL A 50 8.72 4.47 32.07
CA VAL A 50 7.44 5.04 32.53
C VAL A 50 6.85 4.20 33.67
N GLN A 51 6.78 2.87 33.51
CA GLN A 51 6.28 1.98 34.55
C GLN A 51 7.07 2.13 35.86
N TYR A 52 8.39 2.15 35.77
CA TYR A 52 9.27 2.31 36.93
C TYR A 52 9.09 3.66 37.65
N LEU A 53 8.92 4.75 36.90
CA LEU A 53 8.70 6.08 37.47
C LEU A 53 7.33 6.16 38.16
N VAL A 54 6.30 5.51 37.60
CA VAL A 54 4.96 5.47 38.19
C VAL A 54 4.91 4.56 39.41
N SER A 55 5.54 3.38 39.37
CA SER A 55 5.56 2.43 40.50
C SER A 55 6.37 2.91 41.72
N ARG A 56 7.11 4.01 41.57
CA ARG A 56 7.87 4.67 42.64
C ARG A 56 7.10 5.76 43.36
N ARG A 57 5.90 6.12 42.88
CA ARG A 57 4.96 7.00 43.59
C ARG A 57 4.06 6.15 44.49
#